data_AF-A0AAN6ZWQ8-F1
#
_entry.id   AF-A0AAN6ZWQ8-F1
#
_cell.length_a   1.000
_cell.length_b   1.000
_cell.length_c   1.000
_cell.angle_alpha   90.00
_cell.angle_beta   90.00
_cell.angle_gamma   90.00
#
_symmetry.space_group_name_H-M   'P 1'
#
loop_
_entity.id
_entity.type
_entity.pdbx_description
1 polymer ?
#
loop_
_entity_poly.entity_id
_entity_poly.type
_entity_poly.pdbx_seq_one_letter_code
_entity_poly.pdbx_strand_id
1 'polypeptide(L)'
;MRFSLALTTALAGVARASLQIVPGGTWTTPNGEHLQAHGAGFIQENGVYYMIGEDKSGGHSFSNVNCYSSTDLVQWKLVGALLSQTSSGDLGPNRVVERPKVIYNDKTRKYVLWMHMDSSSYGEARVAVATGDSVCGKYQYIRSFQPLGRESRDMGLFKDDDGKGYLLTEDRNYGLRIVALSDDFLTPTSDVFSWKLEGGNRVEAPAMVKLGNTYFMFASMMTGWDSNENQYTTSTNLRSGWSGWKKFADSGSKTYNSQTTYILKTSESSAIYMGDRWLKDNLMASSYIWLPLSISGTSVTMKDFVSWVPTSNFASWQNPPAETSLEAEQASYGGKVRNVDCSVCSNKLAAGYIGGPDRGSVTFSNIRSDIDGLTTIRIKFLNGDTNPRYANVRVNGDGGRKVAFLSARGNPASSTLHAQLRKGSSNTIVIEGFGDGWGPDIDRLMVPVQ
;
A
#
# COMPACT_ATOMS: atom_id res chain seq x y z
N MET A 1 -36.49 -46.06 11.19
CA MET A 1 -35.38 -45.51 10.38
C MET A 1 -35.87 -44.26 9.67
N ARG A 2 -35.47 -43.07 10.14
CA ARG A 2 -35.70 -41.79 9.44
C ARG A 2 -34.37 -41.40 8.81
N PHE A 3 -34.30 -41.43 7.48
CA PHE A 3 -33.14 -40.93 6.74
C PHE A 3 -33.28 -39.40 6.64
N SER A 4 -32.47 -38.67 7.39
CA SER A 4 -32.27 -37.24 7.17
C SER A 4 -31.37 -37.05 5.96
N LEU A 5 -31.91 -36.48 4.89
CA LEU A 5 -31.17 -36.09 3.71
C LEU A 5 -30.37 -34.82 4.05
N ALA A 6 -29.07 -34.97 4.26
CA ALA A 6 -28.17 -33.83 4.44
C ALA A 6 -28.01 -33.12 3.08
N LEU A 7 -28.57 -31.92 2.97
CA LEU A 7 -28.38 -31.05 1.83
C LEU A 7 -26.98 -30.42 1.92
N THR A 8 -26.01 -31.02 1.25
CA THR A 8 -24.70 -30.39 1.01
C THR A 8 -24.89 -29.26 0.00
N THR A 9 -25.04 -28.03 0.49
CA THR A 9 -24.84 -26.83 -0.34
C THR A 9 -23.39 -26.80 -0.78
N ALA A 10 -23.13 -27.20 -2.01
CA ALA A 10 -21.88 -26.91 -2.68
C ALA A 10 -21.74 -25.39 -2.80
N LEU A 11 -20.89 -24.80 -1.97
CA LEU A 11 -20.35 -23.47 -2.23
C LEU A 11 -19.59 -23.57 -3.55
N ALA A 12 -20.21 -23.12 -4.64
CA ALA A 12 -19.50 -22.87 -5.88
C ALA A 12 -18.40 -21.85 -5.56
N GLY A 13 -17.16 -22.33 -5.41
CA GLY A 13 -16.01 -21.46 -5.26
C GLY A 13 -15.94 -20.58 -6.50
N VAL A 14 -16.21 -19.29 -6.34
CA VAL A 14 -15.98 -18.31 -7.39
C VAL A 14 -14.51 -18.41 -7.75
N ALA A 15 -14.20 -18.81 -8.99
CA ALA A 15 -12.84 -18.79 -9.48
C ALA A 15 -12.32 -17.34 -9.36
N ARG A 16 -11.24 -17.13 -8.60
CA ARG A 16 -10.59 -15.82 -8.45
C ARG A 16 -9.85 -15.48 -9.74
N ALA A 17 -10.55 -14.78 -10.61
CA ALA A 17 -10.15 -14.40 -11.96
C ALA A 17 -9.33 -13.08 -11.95
N SER A 18 -7.99 -13.13 -11.99
CA SER A 18 -7.08 -11.95 -12.05
C SER A 18 -7.45 -10.75 -11.14
N LEU A 19 -7.49 -10.99 -9.84
CA LEU A 19 -7.27 -9.86 -8.93
C LEU A 19 -5.84 -9.35 -9.11
N GLN A 20 -5.71 -8.05 -9.37
CA GLN A 20 -4.45 -7.42 -9.74
C GLN A 20 -4.03 -6.40 -8.70
N ILE A 21 -2.74 -6.37 -8.39
CA ILE A 21 -2.11 -5.22 -7.77
C ILE A 21 -1.82 -4.22 -8.88
N VAL A 22 -2.23 -2.96 -8.66
CA VAL A 22 -2.05 -1.85 -9.62
C VAL A 22 -1.20 -0.78 -8.94
N PRO A 23 0.13 -0.81 -9.13
CA PRO A 23 1.04 0.17 -8.52
C PRO A 23 0.66 1.61 -8.87
N GLY A 24 0.58 2.46 -7.85
CA GLY A 24 0.24 3.89 -7.99
C GLY A 24 -1.24 4.16 -8.25
N GLY A 25 -2.08 3.12 -8.24
CA GLY A 25 -3.53 3.28 -8.36
C GLY A 25 -4.19 3.80 -7.09
N THR A 26 -5.35 4.44 -7.25
CA THR A 26 -6.28 4.68 -6.15
C THR A 26 -6.94 3.35 -5.77
N TRP A 27 -6.60 2.82 -4.60
CA TRP A 27 -7.23 1.61 -4.06
C TRP A 27 -8.37 2.00 -3.14
N THR A 28 -9.61 1.82 -3.60
CA THR A 28 -10.81 2.14 -2.82
C THR A 28 -11.21 0.95 -1.97
N THR A 29 -11.38 1.14 -0.67
CA THR A 29 -11.83 0.06 0.23
C THR A 29 -13.36 0.03 0.33
N PRO A 30 -13.99 -1.00 0.93
CA PRO A 30 -15.45 -1.10 1.02
C PRO A 30 -16.16 0.07 1.71
N ASN A 31 -15.45 0.90 2.48
CA ASN A 31 -16.00 2.14 3.04
C ASN A 31 -16.14 3.27 1.99
N GLY A 32 -15.70 3.03 0.75
CA GLY A 32 -15.76 3.98 -0.36
C GLY A 32 -14.65 5.04 -0.35
N GLU A 33 -13.64 4.88 0.50
CA GLU A 33 -12.49 5.79 0.60
C GLU A 33 -11.22 5.14 0.07
N HIS A 34 -10.30 5.98 -0.40
CA HIS A 34 -8.94 5.51 -0.68
C HIS A 34 -8.30 4.96 0.59
N LEU A 35 -7.61 3.85 0.46
CA LEU A 35 -6.83 3.25 1.54
C LEU A 35 -5.82 4.25 2.10
N GLN A 36 -5.79 4.40 3.44
CA GLN A 36 -4.88 5.30 4.16
C GLN A 36 -4.05 4.51 5.17
N ALA A 37 -2.92 3.97 4.73
CA ALA A 37 -1.93 3.26 5.55
C ALA A 37 -0.53 3.43 4.95
N HIS A 38 -0.02 4.65 4.88
CA HIS A 38 1.31 4.95 4.35
C HIS A 38 2.42 4.56 5.34
N GLY A 39 3.66 4.41 4.89
CA GLY A 39 4.75 3.98 5.78
C GLY A 39 4.50 2.61 6.39
N ALA A 40 3.71 1.77 5.71
CA ALA A 40 3.10 0.58 6.28
C ALA A 40 4.10 -0.44 6.83
N GLY A 41 3.71 -1.10 7.92
CA GLY A 41 4.16 -2.43 8.33
C GLY A 41 3.15 -3.51 8.00
N PHE A 42 3.63 -4.75 7.90
CA PHE A 42 2.79 -5.91 7.60
C PHE A 42 3.01 -7.02 8.62
N ILE A 43 1.92 -7.74 8.92
CA ILE A 43 1.95 -8.97 9.71
C ILE A 43 0.89 -9.92 9.14
N GLN A 44 1.21 -11.21 9.11
CA GLN A 44 0.28 -12.26 8.69
C GLN A 44 -0.11 -13.12 9.88
N GLU A 45 -1.39 -13.41 10.02
CA GLU A 45 -1.90 -14.33 11.03
C GLU A 45 -3.07 -15.13 10.46
N ASN A 46 -3.03 -16.46 10.60
CA ASN A 46 -4.09 -17.38 10.19
C ASN A 46 -4.57 -17.17 8.74
N GLY A 47 -3.64 -16.91 7.81
CA GLY A 47 -3.95 -16.68 6.40
C GLY A 47 -4.50 -15.28 6.07
N VAL A 48 -4.58 -14.38 7.05
CA VAL A 48 -4.97 -12.98 6.86
C VAL A 48 -3.72 -12.10 6.95
N TYR A 49 -3.56 -11.23 5.96
CA TYR A 49 -2.56 -10.17 5.96
C TYR A 49 -3.16 -8.92 6.58
N TYR A 50 -2.38 -8.27 7.44
CA TYR A 50 -2.72 -7.00 8.03
C TYR A 50 -1.70 -5.95 7.62
N MET A 51 -2.19 -4.81 7.17
CA MET A 51 -1.40 -3.64 6.80
C MET A 51 -1.67 -2.54 7.82
N ILE A 52 -0.61 -2.07 8.47
CA ILE A 52 -0.68 -1.09 9.56
C ILE A 52 0.13 0.13 9.16
N GLY A 53 -0.51 1.28 9.04
CA GLY A 53 0.12 2.47 8.45
C GLY A 53 -0.52 3.77 8.86
N GLU A 54 0.07 4.85 8.36
CA GLU A 54 -0.28 6.23 8.65
C GLU A 54 -1.57 6.64 7.94
N ASP A 55 -2.47 7.29 8.66
CA ASP A 55 -3.59 8.01 8.07
C ASP A 55 -3.18 9.42 7.66
N LYS A 56 -3.09 9.67 6.36
CA LYS A 56 -2.70 10.99 5.80
C LYS A 56 -3.89 11.78 5.28
N SER A 57 -5.13 11.39 5.63
CA SER A 57 -6.33 12.14 5.26
C SER A 57 -6.30 13.58 5.77
N GLY A 58 -5.68 13.80 6.94
CA GLY A 58 -5.47 15.12 7.56
C GLY A 58 -4.13 15.79 7.20
N GLY A 59 -3.38 15.24 6.24
CA GLY A 59 -2.07 15.75 5.85
C GLY A 59 -0.93 15.25 6.73
N HIS A 60 -0.03 16.15 7.12
CA HIS A 60 1.26 15.79 7.75
C HIS A 60 1.13 15.35 9.22
N SER A 61 0.27 16.03 9.98
CA SER A 61 0.11 15.76 11.42
C SER A 61 -0.59 14.43 11.69
N PHE A 62 -0.20 13.80 12.80
CA PHE A 62 -0.75 12.52 13.23
C PHE A 62 -2.26 12.56 13.39
N SER A 63 -2.96 11.66 12.68
CA SER A 63 -4.39 11.43 12.82
C SER A 63 -4.66 10.04 13.43
N ASN A 64 -4.26 8.99 12.71
CA ASN A 64 -4.43 7.60 13.13
C ASN A 64 -3.26 6.73 12.67
N VAL A 65 -3.02 5.63 13.40
CA VAL A 65 -2.34 4.44 12.89
C VAL A 65 -3.44 3.45 12.49
N ASN A 66 -3.77 3.40 11.20
CA ASN A 66 -4.84 2.54 10.68
C ASN A 66 -4.38 1.09 10.49
N CYS A 67 -5.33 0.17 10.56
CA CYS A 67 -5.16 -1.25 10.27
C CYS A 67 -6.16 -1.70 9.20
N TYR A 68 -5.64 -2.33 8.15
CA TYR A 68 -6.43 -2.97 7.10
C TYR A 68 -6.16 -4.47 7.09
N SER A 69 -7.14 -5.28 6.71
CA SER A 69 -7.00 -6.72 6.55
C SER A 69 -7.29 -7.16 5.11
N SER A 70 -6.58 -8.17 4.61
CA SER A 70 -6.81 -8.81 3.32
C SER A 70 -6.45 -10.29 3.35
N THR A 71 -7.10 -11.10 2.52
CA THR A 71 -6.72 -12.52 2.28
C THR A 71 -6.06 -12.74 0.92
N ASP A 72 -5.92 -11.67 0.11
CA ASP A 72 -5.46 -11.75 -1.27
C ASP A 72 -4.46 -10.64 -1.66
N LEU A 73 -4.07 -9.77 -0.71
CA LEU A 73 -3.21 -8.59 -0.89
C LEU A 73 -3.75 -7.53 -1.85
N VAL A 74 -4.95 -7.71 -2.38
CA VAL A 74 -5.57 -6.81 -3.37
C VAL A 74 -6.78 -6.11 -2.76
N GLN A 75 -7.71 -6.89 -2.23
CA GLN A 75 -8.92 -6.40 -1.59
C GLN A 75 -8.66 -6.16 -0.11
N TRP A 76 -8.59 -4.90 0.26
CA TRP A 76 -8.33 -4.47 1.64
C TRP A 76 -9.60 -3.93 2.29
N LYS A 77 -9.79 -4.26 3.57
CA LYS A 77 -10.87 -3.74 4.40
C LYS A 77 -10.28 -3.02 5.61
N LEU A 78 -10.74 -1.79 5.88
CA LEU A 78 -10.42 -1.09 7.12
C LEU A 78 -11.00 -1.88 8.31
N VAL A 79 -10.13 -2.25 9.25
CA VAL A 79 -10.53 -2.90 10.51
C VAL A 79 -10.74 -1.84 11.60
N GLY A 80 -9.83 -0.88 11.68
CA GLY A 80 -9.88 0.23 12.64
C GLY A 80 -8.49 0.83 12.86
N ALA A 81 -8.39 1.80 13.77
CA ALA A 81 -7.11 2.41 14.15
C ALA A 81 -6.55 1.79 15.44
N LEU A 82 -5.26 1.43 15.44
CA LEU A 82 -4.51 0.97 16.62
C LEU A 82 -4.36 2.10 17.65
N LEU A 83 -3.96 3.27 17.15
CA LEU A 83 -3.82 4.52 17.90
C LEU A 83 -4.50 5.65 17.13
N SER A 84 -5.04 6.63 17.86
CA SER A 84 -5.68 7.82 17.32
C SER A 84 -5.19 9.07 18.06
N GLN A 85 -5.24 10.22 17.40
CA GLN A 85 -4.88 11.49 18.00
C GLN A 85 -5.71 11.74 19.28
N THR A 86 -5.03 12.15 20.35
CA THR A 86 -5.63 12.58 21.62
C THR A 86 -5.64 14.11 21.72
N SER A 87 -6.13 14.66 22.83
CA SER A 87 -6.17 16.11 23.06
C SER A 87 -4.80 16.73 23.36
N SER A 88 -3.81 15.95 23.79
CA SER A 88 -2.51 16.45 24.27
C SER A 88 -1.46 15.34 24.39
N GLY A 89 -0.20 15.73 24.59
CA GLY A 89 0.92 14.80 24.80
C GLY A 89 1.51 14.28 23.49
N ASP A 90 2.17 13.12 23.56
CA ASP A 90 2.86 12.54 22.40
C ASP A 90 1.92 12.07 21.28
N LEU A 91 0.65 11.81 21.61
CA LEU A 91 -0.40 11.54 20.62
C LEU A 91 -1.30 12.75 20.38
N GLY A 92 -0.92 13.94 20.87
CA GLY A 92 -1.72 15.15 20.75
C GLY A 92 -1.67 15.80 19.36
N PRO A 93 -2.30 16.98 19.20
CA PRO A 93 -2.24 17.76 17.97
C PRO A 93 -0.80 18.17 17.59
N ASN A 94 -0.56 18.38 16.29
CA ASN A 94 0.73 18.84 15.72
C ASN A 94 1.93 17.90 15.99
N ARG A 95 1.67 16.63 16.29
CA ARG A 95 2.69 15.58 16.42
C ARG A 95 2.88 14.84 15.10
N VAL A 96 4.06 14.26 14.93
CA VAL A 96 4.39 13.39 13.80
C VAL A 96 4.51 11.97 14.32
N VAL A 97 3.74 11.05 13.72
CA VAL A 97 3.80 9.62 13.99
C VAL A 97 3.91 8.91 12.65
N GLU A 98 5.04 8.26 12.42
CA GLU A 98 5.39 7.73 11.10
C GLU A 98 5.91 6.29 11.19
N ARG A 99 5.82 5.60 10.06
CA ARG A 99 6.33 4.24 9.78
C ARG A 99 5.98 3.20 10.85
N PRO A 100 4.72 3.08 11.30
CA PRO A 100 4.36 2.10 12.32
C PRO A 100 4.68 0.67 11.87
N LYS A 101 5.27 -0.13 12.76
CA LYS A 101 5.60 -1.54 12.55
C LYS A 101 5.16 -2.36 13.76
N VAL A 102 4.54 -3.52 13.52
CA VAL A 102 4.06 -4.42 14.57
C VAL A 102 4.73 -5.78 14.45
N ILE A 103 5.21 -6.32 15.56
CA ILE A 103 5.64 -7.72 15.69
C ILE A 103 4.94 -8.38 16.88
N TYR A 104 4.67 -9.69 16.78
CA TYR A 104 4.12 -10.48 17.87
C TYR A 104 5.24 -11.01 18.78
N ASN A 105 5.05 -10.87 20.09
CA ASN A 105 5.95 -11.39 21.11
C ASN A 105 5.41 -12.70 21.70
N ASP A 106 6.12 -13.81 21.47
CA ASP A 106 5.65 -15.14 21.90
C ASP A 106 5.65 -15.32 23.43
N LYS A 107 6.52 -14.60 24.15
CA LYS A 107 6.67 -14.70 25.61
C LYS A 107 5.53 -13.98 26.33
N THR A 108 5.25 -12.74 25.93
CA THR A 108 4.22 -11.90 26.56
C THR A 108 2.84 -12.12 25.94
N ARG A 109 2.78 -12.74 24.76
CA ARG A 109 1.56 -12.91 23.94
C ARG A 109 0.90 -11.57 23.59
N LYS A 110 1.73 -10.55 23.39
CA LYS A 110 1.30 -9.21 22.99
C LYS A 110 1.83 -8.89 21.61
N TYR A 111 1.10 -8.05 20.90
CA TYR A 111 1.61 -7.36 19.72
C TYR A 111 2.28 -6.07 20.17
N VAL A 112 3.49 -5.81 19.67
CA VAL A 112 4.27 -4.64 20.03
C VAL A 112 4.39 -3.75 18.81
N LEU A 113 3.84 -2.54 18.91
CA LEU A 113 3.92 -1.48 17.91
C LEU A 113 5.12 -0.59 18.22
N TRP A 114 5.97 -0.38 17.23
CA TRP A 114 6.99 0.67 17.21
C TRP A 114 6.71 1.66 16.09
N MET A 115 6.99 2.93 16.33
CA MET A 115 6.79 4.00 15.36
C MET A 115 7.79 5.13 15.59
N HIS A 116 8.10 5.88 14.53
CA HIS A 116 8.77 7.16 14.67
C HIS A 116 7.80 8.16 15.31
N MET A 117 8.32 8.96 16.24
CA MET A 117 7.58 9.98 16.97
C MET A 117 8.38 11.27 16.95
N ASP A 118 7.74 12.37 16.58
CA ASP A 118 8.44 13.65 16.47
C ASP A 118 7.54 14.86 16.74
N SER A 119 8.19 16.02 16.78
CA SER A 119 7.55 17.31 16.57
C SER A 119 7.44 17.60 15.07
N SER A 120 6.62 18.59 14.69
CA SER A 120 6.48 19.00 13.29
C SER A 120 7.78 19.47 12.62
N SER A 121 8.80 19.84 13.40
CA SER A 121 10.11 20.24 12.90
C SER A 121 11.11 19.07 12.76
N TYR A 122 10.71 17.84 13.09
CA TYR A 122 11.59 16.66 13.12
C TYR A 122 12.81 16.79 14.06
N GLY A 123 12.65 17.58 15.12
CA GLY A 123 13.72 17.97 16.04
C GLY A 123 13.85 17.09 17.28
N GLU A 124 12.80 16.34 17.64
CA GLU A 124 12.85 15.43 18.80
C GLU A 124 13.55 14.11 18.44
N ALA A 125 13.33 13.61 17.21
CA ALA A 125 13.93 12.40 16.68
C ALA A 125 13.83 11.21 17.65
N ARG A 126 12.59 10.81 17.97
CA ARG A 126 12.28 9.76 18.95
C ARG A 126 11.60 8.56 18.28
N VAL A 127 11.65 7.43 18.95
CA VAL A 127 10.73 6.31 18.73
C VAL A 127 9.63 6.35 19.78
N ALA A 128 8.51 5.68 19.50
CA ALA A 128 7.48 5.38 20.47
C ALA A 128 7.09 3.90 20.42
N VAL A 129 6.65 3.37 21.57
CA VAL A 129 6.24 1.97 21.72
C VAL A 129 4.84 1.89 22.31
N ALA A 130 4.03 0.97 21.80
CA ALA A 130 2.70 0.65 22.29
C ALA A 130 2.46 -0.87 22.23
N THR A 131 1.47 -1.38 22.97
CA THR A 131 1.13 -2.81 22.96
C THR A 131 -0.36 -3.07 22.77
N GLY A 132 -0.71 -4.19 22.15
CA GLY A 132 -2.09 -4.61 21.93
C GLY A 132 -2.26 -6.12 22.10
N ASP A 133 -3.52 -6.54 22.26
CA ASP A 133 -3.93 -7.95 22.42
C ASP A 133 -4.27 -8.65 21.09
N SER A 134 -4.44 -7.89 20.02
CA SER A 134 -4.69 -8.39 18.66
C SER A 134 -4.03 -7.47 17.64
N VAL A 135 -3.78 -7.98 16.43
CA VAL A 135 -3.10 -7.25 15.36
C VAL A 135 -3.72 -5.87 15.09
N CYS A 136 -5.05 -5.80 14.95
CA CYS A 136 -5.80 -4.56 14.72
C CYS A 136 -6.58 -4.08 15.95
N GLY A 137 -6.17 -4.48 17.16
CA GLY A 137 -6.80 -4.05 18.40
C GLY A 137 -6.53 -2.58 18.71
N LYS A 138 -7.10 -2.07 19.81
CA LYS A 138 -6.69 -0.78 20.38
C LYS A 138 -5.41 -0.97 21.17
N TYR A 139 -4.39 -0.17 20.86
CA TYR A 139 -3.09 -0.30 21.49
C TYR A 139 -2.99 0.65 22.67
N GLN A 140 -2.39 0.17 23.76
CA GLN A 140 -1.97 0.98 24.88
C GLN A 140 -0.62 1.60 24.55
N TYR A 141 -0.61 2.91 24.37
CA TYR A 141 0.62 3.69 24.28
C TYR A 141 1.42 3.58 25.59
N ILE A 142 2.73 3.34 25.49
CA ILE A 142 3.61 3.18 26.65
C ILE A 142 4.44 4.45 26.86
N ARG A 143 5.29 4.79 25.89
CA ARG A 143 6.22 5.92 25.98
C ARG A 143 6.89 6.22 24.64
N SER A 144 7.48 7.41 24.53
CA SER A 144 8.44 7.78 23.48
C SER A 144 9.80 8.15 24.08
N PHE A 145 10.88 7.95 23.34
CA PHE A 145 12.26 8.19 23.81
C PHE A 145 13.25 8.14 22.64
N GLN A 146 14.48 8.59 22.88
CA GLN A 146 15.62 8.39 21.99
C GLN A 146 16.28 7.03 22.28
N PRO A 147 16.29 6.06 21.34
CA PRO A 147 16.79 4.72 21.62
C PRO A 147 18.29 4.74 21.96
N LEU A 148 18.63 4.21 23.14
CA LEU A 148 19.98 4.26 23.72
C LEU A 148 20.53 5.70 23.88
N GLY A 149 19.64 6.69 24.07
CA GLY A 149 20.02 8.10 24.22
C GLY A 149 20.50 8.75 22.92
N ARG A 150 20.10 8.20 21.76
CA ARG A 150 20.49 8.69 20.43
C ARG A 150 19.27 8.94 19.56
N GLU A 151 19.43 9.78 18.55
CA GLU A 151 18.37 10.14 17.60
C GLU A 151 17.81 8.90 16.88
N SER A 152 16.53 8.99 16.54
CA SER A 152 15.83 8.08 15.64
C SER A 152 14.81 8.86 14.82
N ARG A 153 14.87 8.76 13.50
CA ARG A 153 13.77 9.21 12.61
C ARG A 153 13.16 8.00 11.92
N ASP A 154 13.39 7.89 10.62
CA ASP A 154 12.92 6.77 9.83
C ASP A 154 13.29 5.43 10.45
N MET A 155 12.31 4.55 10.56
CA MET A 155 12.48 3.28 11.23
C MET A 155 11.77 2.10 10.55
N GLY A 156 12.25 0.92 10.89
CA GLY A 156 11.69 -0.38 10.58
C GLY A 156 11.80 -1.31 11.79
N LEU A 157 11.17 -2.47 11.73
CA LEU A 157 11.19 -3.45 12.82
C LEU A 157 11.33 -4.84 12.23
N PHE A 158 12.25 -5.64 12.79
CA PHE A 158 12.56 -6.97 12.32
C PHE A 158 12.53 -7.95 13.48
N LYS A 159 11.85 -9.09 13.30
CA LYS A 159 11.89 -10.24 14.21
C LYS A 159 12.57 -11.37 13.45
N ASP A 160 13.67 -11.87 14.01
CA ASP A 160 14.44 -12.96 13.42
C ASP A 160 13.83 -14.32 13.77
N ASP A 161 14.29 -15.38 13.10
CA ASP A 161 13.79 -16.74 13.28
C ASP A 161 14.10 -17.30 14.68
N ASP A 162 15.09 -16.74 15.37
CA ASP A 162 15.41 -17.08 16.77
C ASP A 162 14.48 -16.38 17.79
N GLY A 163 13.52 -15.61 17.31
CA GLY A 163 12.53 -14.89 18.11
C GLY A 163 13.01 -13.54 18.65
N LYS A 164 14.25 -13.11 18.36
CA LYS A 164 14.74 -11.79 18.81
C LYS A 164 14.21 -10.67 17.93
N GLY A 165 13.88 -9.55 18.57
CA GLY A 165 13.42 -8.33 17.92
C GLY A 165 14.56 -7.32 17.75
N TYR A 166 14.51 -6.57 16.64
CA TYR A 166 15.48 -5.54 16.28
C TYR A 166 14.77 -4.31 15.74
N LEU A 167 15.11 -3.14 16.29
CA LEU A 167 14.77 -1.85 15.71
C LEU A 167 15.77 -1.51 14.60
N LEU A 168 15.27 -1.12 13.45
CA LEU A 168 16.03 -0.53 12.35
C LEU A 168 15.79 0.97 12.42
N THR A 169 16.81 1.80 12.58
CA THR A 169 16.59 3.24 12.84
C THR A 169 17.66 4.12 12.22
N GLU A 170 17.25 5.17 11.52
CA GLU A 170 18.14 6.23 11.03
C GLU A 170 18.47 7.21 12.16
N ASP A 171 19.77 7.46 12.30
CA ASP A 171 20.36 8.44 13.20
C ASP A 171 21.27 9.37 12.39
N ARG A 172 21.09 10.68 12.50
CA ARG A 172 21.87 11.66 11.72
C ARG A 172 23.36 11.60 12.04
N ASN A 173 23.76 11.25 13.25
CA ASN A 173 25.16 11.22 13.68
C ASN A 173 25.80 9.83 13.48
N TYR A 174 25.00 8.77 13.54
CA TYR A 174 25.48 7.39 13.52
C TYR A 174 25.09 6.59 12.26
N GLY A 175 24.29 7.17 11.38
CA GLY A 175 23.76 6.53 10.18
C GLY A 175 22.62 5.57 10.51
N LEU A 176 22.34 4.65 9.58
CA LEU A 176 21.34 3.61 9.81
C LEU A 176 21.88 2.56 10.79
N ARG A 177 21.09 2.20 11.80
CA ARG A 177 21.47 1.26 12.87
C ARG A 177 20.53 0.07 12.93
N ILE A 178 21.10 -1.07 13.32
CA ILE A 178 20.36 -2.24 13.84
C ILE A 178 20.53 -2.21 15.36
N VAL A 179 19.44 -2.15 16.11
CA VAL A 179 19.43 -2.08 17.57
C VAL A 179 18.66 -3.27 18.12
N ALA A 180 19.30 -4.09 18.95
CA ALA A 180 18.65 -5.22 19.60
C ALA A 180 17.61 -4.73 20.61
N LEU A 181 16.52 -5.48 20.75
CA LEU A 181 15.47 -5.24 21.74
C LEU A 181 15.53 -6.24 22.89
N SER A 182 14.92 -5.88 24.02
CA SER A 182 14.68 -6.76 25.15
C SER A 182 13.72 -7.90 24.80
N ASP A 183 13.65 -8.92 25.65
CA ASP A 183 12.81 -10.10 25.44
C ASP A 183 11.31 -9.82 25.30
N ASP A 184 10.83 -8.70 25.85
CA ASP A 184 9.45 -8.21 25.71
C ASP A 184 9.26 -7.25 24.51
N PHE A 185 10.34 -6.98 23.78
CA PHE A 185 10.46 -6.00 22.69
C PHE A 185 10.16 -4.55 23.07
N LEU A 186 10.16 -4.19 24.35
CA LEU A 186 9.77 -2.84 24.78
C LEU A 186 10.96 -1.88 24.97
N THR A 187 12.19 -2.38 24.97
CA THR A 187 13.37 -1.58 25.33
C THR A 187 14.54 -1.91 24.41
N PRO A 188 15.26 -0.92 23.85
CA PRO A 188 16.50 -1.20 23.14
C PRO A 188 17.60 -1.58 24.13
N THR A 189 18.41 -2.58 23.79
CA THR A 189 19.44 -3.14 24.69
C THR A 189 20.87 -2.85 24.23
N SER A 190 21.14 -2.91 22.92
CA SER A 190 22.48 -2.63 22.38
C SER A 190 22.46 -2.36 20.87
N ASP A 191 23.36 -1.51 20.38
CA ASP A 191 23.65 -1.42 18.95
C ASP A 191 24.28 -2.75 18.46
N VAL A 192 23.76 -3.29 17.36
CA VAL A 192 24.20 -4.53 16.72
C VAL A 192 25.10 -4.23 15.52
N PHE A 193 24.71 -3.24 14.73
CA PHE A 193 25.45 -2.78 13.55
C PHE A 193 25.06 -1.35 13.20
N SER A 194 25.94 -0.63 12.52
CA SER A 194 25.67 0.70 11.98
C SER A 194 26.34 0.91 10.63
N TRP A 195 25.58 1.41 9.66
CA TRP A 195 26.14 1.89 8.40
C TRP A 195 26.39 3.40 8.47
N LYS A 196 27.67 3.77 8.45
CA LYS A 196 28.08 5.12 8.05
C LYS A 196 28.57 5.02 6.61
N LEU A 197 27.77 5.48 5.66
CA LEU A 197 28.21 5.44 4.27
C LEU A 197 29.33 6.47 4.07
N GLU A 198 30.28 6.14 3.22
CA GLU A 198 31.38 7.02 2.87
C GLU A 198 30.88 8.27 2.12
N GLY A 199 31.67 9.35 2.18
CA GLY A 199 31.38 10.59 1.45
C GLY A 199 30.20 11.40 1.96
N GLY A 200 29.73 11.16 3.19
CA GLY A 200 28.60 11.88 3.79
C GLY A 200 27.23 11.40 3.33
N ASN A 201 27.17 10.34 2.51
CA ASN A 201 25.93 9.69 2.14
C ASN A 201 25.25 9.06 3.36
N ARG A 202 23.92 9.04 3.33
CA ARG A 202 23.10 8.48 4.40
C ARG A 202 21.88 7.82 3.79
N VAL A 203 21.36 6.85 4.52
CA VAL A 203 20.17 6.09 4.12
C VAL A 203 19.11 6.15 5.21
N GLU A 204 17.86 6.13 4.79
CA GLU A 204 16.66 6.15 5.61
C GLU A 204 15.65 5.12 5.09
N ALA A 205 14.41 5.12 5.59
CA ALA A 205 13.36 4.20 5.20
C ALA A 205 13.76 2.71 5.24
N PRO A 206 14.34 2.20 6.36
CA PRO A 206 14.91 0.87 6.38
C PRO A 206 13.85 -0.23 6.42
N ALA A 207 14.06 -1.29 5.63
CA ALA A 207 13.28 -2.51 5.68
C ALA A 207 14.19 -3.73 5.55
N MET A 208 14.06 -4.68 6.49
CA MET A 208 14.85 -5.92 6.47
C MET A 208 13.95 -7.12 6.23
N VAL A 209 14.43 -8.04 5.38
CA VAL A 209 13.86 -9.38 5.22
C VAL A 209 14.97 -10.42 5.31
N LYS A 210 14.66 -11.61 5.81
CA LYS A 210 15.56 -12.75 5.79
C LYS A 210 14.99 -13.84 4.88
N LEU A 211 15.78 -14.25 3.90
CA LEU A 211 15.43 -15.29 2.92
C LEU A 211 16.50 -16.39 3.01
N GLY A 212 16.09 -17.60 3.38
CA GLY A 212 17.01 -18.64 3.82
C GLY A 212 17.90 -18.13 4.96
N ASN A 213 19.22 -18.21 4.79
CA ASN A 213 20.19 -17.77 5.80
C ASN A 213 20.76 -16.36 5.55
N THR A 214 20.18 -15.59 4.62
CA THR A 214 20.68 -14.27 4.23
C THR A 214 19.70 -13.18 4.65
N TYR A 215 20.21 -12.19 5.37
CA TYR A 215 19.54 -10.92 5.63
C TYR A 215 19.73 -9.98 4.44
N PHE A 216 18.64 -9.34 4.03
CA PHE A 216 18.63 -8.27 3.03
C PHE A 216 18.12 -7.02 3.73
N MET A 217 18.95 -5.98 3.79
CA MET A 217 18.57 -4.66 4.28
C MET A 217 18.34 -3.75 3.08
N PHE A 218 17.17 -3.16 2.97
CA PHE A 218 16.78 -2.16 1.97
C PHE A 218 16.64 -0.80 2.64
N ALA A 219 17.00 0.26 1.91
CA ALA A 219 16.88 1.64 2.40
C ALA A 219 16.83 2.64 1.24
N SER A 220 16.22 3.80 1.45
CA SER A 220 16.31 4.92 0.52
C SER A 220 17.48 5.84 0.84
N MET A 221 17.89 6.67 -0.11
CA MET A 221 18.72 7.84 0.19
C MET A 221 17.87 8.92 0.88
N MET A 222 18.53 9.96 1.39
CA MET A 222 17.91 11.05 2.14
C MET A 222 17.62 12.27 1.26
N THR A 223 16.45 12.29 0.63
CA THR A 223 16.03 13.36 -0.30
C THR A 223 14.70 14.00 0.11
N GLY A 224 14.36 13.89 1.40
CA GLY A 224 13.06 14.30 1.90
C GLY A 224 11.94 13.51 1.22
N TRP A 225 10.91 14.22 0.76
CA TRP A 225 9.79 13.59 0.04
C TRP A 225 10.09 13.17 -1.40
N ASP A 226 11.17 13.69 -2.00
CA ASP A 226 11.49 13.36 -3.38
C ASP A 226 12.02 11.91 -3.45
N SER A 227 11.54 11.13 -4.42
CA SER A 227 12.01 9.76 -4.63
C SER A 227 13.46 9.71 -5.11
N ASN A 228 14.13 8.58 -4.84
CA ASN A 228 15.52 8.35 -5.21
C ASN A 228 15.79 6.87 -5.53
N GLU A 229 17.02 6.58 -5.91
CA GLU A 229 17.49 5.22 -6.22
C GLU A 229 17.75 4.47 -4.92
N ASN A 230 16.74 3.77 -4.41
CA ASN A 230 16.85 2.97 -3.20
C ASN A 230 17.86 1.84 -3.41
N GLN A 231 18.46 1.40 -2.31
CA GLN A 231 19.54 0.44 -2.33
C GLN A 231 19.26 -0.71 -1.35
N TYR A 232 19.99 -1.80 -1.54
CA TYR A 232 20.03 -2.92 -0.61
C TYR A 232 21.47 -3.38 -0.35
N THR A 233 21.66 -4.02 0.79
CA THR A 233 22.88 -4.74 1.18
C THR A 233 22.49 -6.09 1.80
N THR A 234 23.42 -7.03 1.81
CA THR A 234 23.19 -8.40 2.28
C THR A 234 24.26 -8.88 3.23
N SER A 235 23.88 -9.73 4.19
CA SER A 235 24.80 -10.46 5.07
C SER A 235 24.17 -11.76 5.54
N THR A 236 24.98 -12.72 5.98
CA THR A 236 24.52 -13.89 6.75
C THR A 236 24.65 -13.69 8.26
N ASN A 237 25.11 -12.52 8.71
CA ASN A 237 25.29 -12.15 10.11
C ASN A 237 24.89 -10.68 10.33
N LEU A 238 23.95 -10.42 11.23
CA LEU A 238 23.50 -9.05 11.52
C LEU A 238 24.62 -8.12 12.00
N ARG A 239 25.69 -8.66 12.62
CA ARG A 239 26.77 -7.89 13.25
C ARG A 239 27.92 -7.52 12.32
N SER A 240 28.07 -8.16 11.17
CA SER A 240 29.23 -7.95 10.28
C SER A 240 29.00 -8.58 8.91
N GLY A 241 29.91 -8.35 7.97
CA GLY A 241 29.88 -9.03 6.65
C GLY A 241 28.85 -8.49 5.67
N TRP A 242 28.24 -7.33 5.96
CA TRP A 242 27.37 -6.65 5.03
C TRP A 242 28.10 -6.27 3.74
N SER A 243 27.52 -6.65 2.60
CA SER A 243 28.04 -6.31 1.28
C SER A 243 27.93 -4.80 0.99
N GLY A 244 28.61 -4.33 -0.06
CA GLY A 244 28.39 -2.97 -0.55
C GLY A 244 26.94 -2.76 -0.99
N TRP A 245 26.43 -1.55 -0.79
CA TRP A 245 25.07 -1.19 -1.18
C TRP A 245 24.90 -1.20 -2.70
N LYS A 246 23.78 -1.76 -3.17
CA LYS A 246 23.45 -1.91 -4.59
C LYS A 246 22.05 -1.42 -4.86
N LYS A 247 21.84 -0.81 -6.03
CA LYS A 247 20.49 -0.53 -6.53
C LYS A 247 19.80 -1.82 -6.95
N PHE A 248 18.47 -1.85 -6.88
CA PHE A 248 17.67 -3.01 -7.29
C PHE A 248 16.57 -2.66 -8.31
N ALA A 249 16.26 -1.39 -8.53
CA ALA A 249 15.32 -0.95 -9.57
C ALA A 249 16.07 -0.52 -10.85
N ASP A 250 15.32 -0.31 -11.94
CA ASP A 250 15.89 0.20 -13.19
C ASP A 250 16.50 1.60 -12.99
N SER A 251 17.69 1.80 -13.54
CA SER A 251 18.47 3.03 -13.34
C SER A 251 17.70 4.26 -13.81
N GLY A 252 17.60 5.27 -12.95
CA GLY A 252 16.92 6.53 -13.25
C GLY A 252 15.41 6.49 -13.00
N SER A 253 14.85 5.32 -12.66
CA SER A 253 13.44 5.20 -12.27
C SER A 253 13.13 5.85 -10.93
N LYS A 254 14.16 6.12 -10.10
CA LYS A 254 14.01 6.53 -8.70
C LYS A 254 13.13 5.54 -7.93
N THR A 255 13.44 4.25 -8.09
CA THR A 255 12.65 3.15 -7.53
C THR A 255 11.20 3.21 -8.00
N TYR A 256 11.01 3.44 -9.31
CA TYR A 256 9.71 3.71 -9.94
C TYR A 256 8.91 4.82 -9.24
N ASN A 257 9.60 5.92 -8.94
CA ASN A 257 9.10 7.07 -8.19
C ASN A 257 8.44 6.66 -6.86
N SER A 258 9.17 5.93 -6.03
CA SER A 258 8.73 5.51 -4.69
C SER A 258 9.86 5.43 -3.67
N GLN A 259 9.48 5.27 -2.42
CA GLN A 259 10.38 5.10 -1.29
C GLN A 259 10.02 3.81 -0.54
N THR A 260 11.04 3.02 -0.18
CA THR A 260 10.90 1.78 0.59
C THR A 260 10.05 2.01 1.86
N THR A 261 9.16 1.08 2.19
CA THR A 261 8.53 1.02 3.51
C THR A 261 8.62 -0.36 4.16
N TYR A 262 8.51 -1.43 3.37
CA TYR A 262 8.54 -2.80 3.86
C TYR A 262 8.95 -3.77 2.74
N ILE A 263 9.48 -4.93 3.12
CA ILE A 263 9.73 -6.04 2.20
C ILE A 263 8.94 -7.24 2.70
N LEU A 264 7.83 -7.55 2.04
CA LEU A 264 6.95 -8.63 2.47
C LEU A 264 7.52 -9.97 2.01
N LYS A 265 8.05 -10.77 2.94
CA LYS A 265 8.39 -12.17 2.68
C LYS A 265 7.12 -12.95 2.35
N THR A 266 7.08 -13.60 1.19
CA THR A 266 5.95 -14.44 0.77
C THR A 266 6.30 -15.92 0.68
N SER A 267 7.60 -16.23 0.61
CA SER A 267 8.13 -17.59 0.71
C SER A 267 9.57 -17.53 1.23
N GLU A 268 10.26 -18.67 1.33
CA GLU A 268 11.69 -18.70 1.67
C GLU A 268 12.61 -18.04 0.63
N SER A 269 12.13 -17.83 -0.59
CA SER A 269 12.90 -17.27 -1.70
C SER A 269 12.19 -16.15 -2.47
N SER A 270 10.99 -15.75 -2.04
CA SER A 270 10.16 -14.74 -2.71
C SER A 270 9.80 -13.62 -1.75
N ALA A 271 9.81 -12.39 -2.27
CA ALA A 271 9.37 -11.22 -1.54
C ALA A 271 8.75 -10.17 -2.47
N ILE A 272 7.94 -9.30 -1.90
CA ILE A 272 7.33 -8.15 -2.57
C ILE A 272 7.93 -6.88 -1.96
N TYR A 273 8.44 -5.99 -2.82
CA TYR A 273 8.77 -4.63 -2.43
C TYR A 273 7.49 -3.86 -2.15
N MET A 274 7.41 -3.25 -0.97
CA MET A 274 6.35 -2.32 -0.63
C MET A 274 6.96 -0.93 -0.48
N GLY A 275 6.51 0.02 -1.29
CA GLY A 275 6.92 1.42 -1.21
C GLY A 275 5.75 2.40 -1.29
N ASP A 276 5.99 3.60 -0.81
CA ASP A 276 5.09 4.74 -0.92
C ASP A 276 5.56 5.65 -2.07
N ARG A 277 4.62 6.07 -2.93
CA ARG A 277 4.79 7.19 -3.85
C ARG A 277 4.18 8.41 -3.19
N TRP A 278 5.02 9.13 -2.47
CA TRP A 278 4.64 10.34 -1.76
C TRP A 278 4.25 11.47 -2.71
N LEU A 279 3.15 12.14 -2.38
CA LEU A 279 2.75 13.40 -3.01
C LEU A 279 2.77 14.50 -1.95
N LYS A 280 3.93 15.14 -1.77
CA LYS A 280 4.22 16.05 -0.63
C LYS A 280 3.21 17.18 -0.46
N ASP A 281 2.69 17.72 -1.56
CA ASP A 281 1.73 18.83 -1.56
C ASP A 281 0.28 18.36 -1.40
N ASN A 282 0.07 17.04 -1.35
CA ASN A 282 -1.24 16.42 -1.16
C ASN A 282 -1.11 14.98 -0.61
N LEU A 283 -0.68 14.86 0.65
CA LEU A 283 -0.30 13.57 1.25
C LEU A 283 -1.43 12.52 1.23
N MET A 284 -2.70 12.94 1.34
CA MET A 284 -3.84 12.02 1.26
C MET A 284 -3.95 11.30 -0.09
N ALA A 285 -3.36 11.88 -1.14
CA ALA A 285 -3.33 11.34 -2.49
C ALA A 285 -2.00 10.62 -2.82
N SER A 286 -1.13 10.42 -1.82
CA SER A 286 0.00 9.49 -1.95
C SER A 286 -0.51 8.08 -2.25
N SER A 287 0.28 7.28 -2.96
CA SER A 287 -0.15 5.96 -3.46
C SER A 287 0.90 4.88 -3.19
N TYR A 288 0.55 3.63 -3.44
CA TYR A 288 1.37 2.48 -3.08
C TYR A 288 2.03 1.84 -4.30
N ILE A 289 3.35 1.65 -4.27
CA ILE A 289 4.13 0.98 -5.31
C ILE A 289 4.57 -0.38 -4.79
N TRP A 290 3.75 -1.39 -5.10
CA TRP A 290 4.00 -2.77 -4.69
C TRP A 290 4.41 -3.60 -5.90
N LEU A 291 5.64 -4.11 -5.88
CA LEU A 291 6.24 -4.79 -7.02
C LEU A 291 6.96 -6.06 -6.56
N PRO A 292 6.85 -7.16 -7.31
CA PRO A 292 7.56 -8.39 -6.98
C PRO A 292 9.07 -8.21 -7.16
N LEU A 293 9.85 -8.80 -6.27
CA LEU A 293 11.31 -8.84 -6.37
C LEU A 293 11.76 -10.11 -7.09
N SER A 294 12.65 -9.95 -8.06
CA SER A 294 13.39 -11.06 -8.67
C SER A 294 14.66 -11.31 -7.86
N ILE A 295 14.71 -12.44 -7.15
CA ILE A 295 15.80 -12.79 -6.23
C ILE A 295 16.52 -14.04 -6.74
N SER A 296 17.85 -13.94 -6.86
CA SER A 296 18.71 -15.08 -7.22
C SER A 296 20.01 -15.02 -6.42
N GLY A 297 20.16 -15.96 -5.48
CA GLY A 297 21.22 -15.91 -4.48
C GLY A 297 21.11 -14.62 -3.64
N THR A 298 22.12 -13.76 -3.73
CA THR A 298 22.14 -12.44 -3.07
C THR A 298 21.80 -11.28 -4.02
N SER A 299 21.49 -11.57 -5.29
CA SER A 299 21.11 -10.57 -6.28
C SER A 299 19.61 -10.29 -6.20
N VAL A 300 19.25 -9.01 -6.14
CA VAL A 300 17.87 -8.52 -6.18
C VAL A 300 17.70 -7.55 -7.34
N THR A 301 16.68 -7.77 -8.16
CA THR A 301 16.21 -6.81 -9.16
C THR A 301 14.69 -6.62 -9.07
N MET A 302 14.20 -5.50 -9.57
CA MET A 302 12.79 -5.13 -9.57
C MET A 302 12.44 -4.45 -10.89
N LYS A 303 11.38 -4.93 -11.55
CA LYS A 303 10.84 -4.36 -12.78
C LYS A 303 9.53 -3.64 -12.52
N ASP A 304 9.25 -2.63 -13.33
CA ASP A 304 7.97 -1.93 -13.29
C ASP A 304 6.85 -2.78 -13.89
N PHE A 305 5.64 -2.60 -13.36
CA PHE A 305 4.43 -3.23 -13.83
C PHE A 305 3.27 -2.25 -13.74
N VAL A 306 2.54 -2.05 -14.85
CA VAL A 306 1.30 -1.26 -14.81
C VAL A 306 0.25 -1.98 -13.92
N SER A 307 0.28 -3.30 -13.91
CA SER A 307 -0.39 -4.18 -12.95
C SER A 307 0.22 -5.57 -12.99
N TRP A 308 -0.08 -6.40 -11.99
CA TRP A 308 0.36 -7.80 -11.95
C TRP A 308 -0.58 -8.63 -11.06
N VAL A 309 -0.59 -9.95 -11.24
CA VAL A 309 -1.47 -10.87 -10.52
C VAL A 309 -0.65 -11.70 -9.53
N PRO A 310 -0.87 -11.58 -8.21
CA PRO A 310 -0.26 -12.50 -7.24
C PRO A 310 -0.82 -13.92 -7.41
N THR A 311 0.04 -14.95 -7.28
CA THR A 311 -0.45 -16.33 -7.16
C THR A 311 -1.15 -16.54 -5.82
N SER A 312 -1.99 -17.58 -5.70
CA SER A 312 -2.78 -17.85 -4.49
C SER A 312 -1.93 -18.07 -3.22
N ASN A 313 -0.68 -18.48 -3.36
CA ASN A 313 0.28 -18.65 -2.26
C ASN A 313 1.27 -17.47 -2.14
N PHE A 314 1.14 -16.44 -2.98
CA PHE A 314 2.01 -15.25 -3.06
C PHE A 314 3.50 -15.52 -3.31
N ALA A 315 3.90 -16.77 -3.55
CA ALA A 315 5.28 -17.16 -3.80
C ALA A 315 5.75 -16.82 -5.23
N SER A 316 4.82 -16.48 -6.12
CA SER A 316 5.09 -16.06 -7.49
C SER A 316 4.03 -15.05 -7.95
N TRP A 317 4.17 -14.57 -9.18
CA TRP A 317 3.26 -13.66 -9.81
C TRP A 317 3.11 -13.98 -11.29
N GLN A 318 2.04 -13.46 -11.89
CA GLN A 318 1.80 -13.53 -13.32
C GLN A 318 1.81 -12.12 -13.91
N ASN A 319 2.17 -12.03 -15.18
CA ASN A 319 2.02 -10.82 -15.97
C ASN A 319 0.56 -10.35 -15.97
N PRO A 320 0.32 -9.05 -16.21
CA PRO A 320 -1.04 -8.55 -16.40
C PRO A 320 -1.80 -9.38 -17.44
N PRO A 321 -3.10 -9.70 -17.19
CA PRO A 321 -3.91 -10.38 -18.18
C PRO A 321 -4.08 -9.51 -19.43
N ALA A 322 -4.38 -10.13 -20.57
CA ALA A 322 -4.87 -9.39 -21.72
C ALA A 322 -6.13 -8.60 -21.34
N GLU A 323 -6.22 -7.36 -21.81
CA GLU A 323 -7.31 -6.45 -21.46
C GLU A 323 -7.82 -5.70 -22.70
N THR A 324 -9.11 -5.32 -22.66
CA THR A 324 -9.70 -4.39 -23.62
C THR A 324 -9.59 -2.99 -23.06
N SER A 325 -9.16 -2.05 -23.91
CA SER A 325 -9.20 -0.61 -23.65
C SER A 325 -10.48 -0.04 -24.23
N LEU A 326 -11.37 0.47 -23.38
CA LEU A 326 -12.66 1.03 -23.77
C LEU A 326 -12.64 2.54 -23.54
N GLU A 327 -12.62 3.29 -24.63
CA GLU A 327 -12.55 4.76 -24.59
C GLU A 327 -13.87 5.37 -24.13
N ALA A 328 -13.81 6.33 -23.21
CA ALA A 328 -15.01 6.92 -22.64
C ALA A 328 -15.78 7.77 -23.65
N GLU A 329 -15.09 8.41 -24.60
CA GLU A 329 -15.70 9.18 -25.68
C GLU A 329 -16.46 8.34 -26.71
N GLN A 330 -16.32 7.01 -26.65
CA GLN A 330 -17.07 6.05 -27.46
C GLN A 330 -18.22 5.38 -26.68
N ALA A 331 -18.34 5.67 -25.38
CA ALA A 331 -19.38 5.12 -24.53
C ALA A 331 -20.71 5.90 -24.70
N SER A 332 -21.79 5.32 -24.17
CA SER A 332 -23.09 6.00 -24.17
C SER A 332 -23.20 6.99 -23.03
N TYR A 333 -23.66 8.21 -23.32
CA TYR A 333 -23.80 9.28 -22.33
C TYR A 333 -25.24 9.44 -21.86
N GLY A 334 -25.40 9.75 -20.57
CA GLY A 334 -26.63 10.19 -19.95
C GLY A 334 -26.45 11.57 -19.28
N GLY A 335 -27.55 12.31 -19.14
CA GLY A 335 -27.52 13.67 -18.57
C GLY A 335 -26.75 14.65 -19.46
N LYS A 336 -25.86 15.46 -18.86
CA LYS A 336 -25.02 16.45 -19.56
C LYS A 336 -23.57 16.02 -19.77
N VAL A 337 -23.27 14.72 -19.66
CA VAL A 337 -21.94 14.20 -19.99
C VAL A 337 -21.60 14.57 -21.43
N ARG A 338 -20.34 14.97 -21.62
CA ARG A 338 -19.81 15.38 -22.93
C ARG A 338 -18.32 15.12 -23.01
N ASN A 339 -17.83 15.05 -24.24
CA ASN A 339 -16.40 15.04 -24.49
C ASN A 339 -15.79 16.35 -24.00
N VAL A 340 -14.69 16.25 -23.26
CA VAL A 340 -13.84 17.35 -22.86
C VAL A 340 -12.45 17.16 -23.45
N ASP A 341 -11.82 18.26 -23.83
CA ASP A 341 -10.45 18.23 -24.35
C ASP A 341 -9.49 17.79 -23.25
N CYS A 342 -8.67 16.80 -23.57
CA CYS A 342 -7.66 16.28 -22.65
C CYS A 342 -6.42 15.85 -23.44
N SER A 343 -5.48 16.77 -23.68
CA SER A 343 -4.29 16.51 -24.52
C SER A 343 -3.40 15.34 -24.07
N VAL A 344 -3.52 14.95 -22.80
CA VAL A 344 -2.77 13.84 -22.16
C VAL A 344 -3.56 12.53 -22.09
N CYS A 345 -4.84 12.55 -22.44
CA CYS A 345 -5.70 11.37 -22.49
C CYS A 345 -5.49 10.58 -23.77
N SER A 346 -5.97 9.32 -23.77
CA SER A 346 -6.14 8.57 -25.01
C SER A 346 -7.03 9.36 -25.97
N ASN A 347 -6.71 9.34 -27.27
CA ASN A 347 -7.41 10.12 -28.31
C ASN A 347 -7.59 11.62 -28.05
N LYS A 348 -6.90 12.17 -27.05
CA LYS A 348 -6.97 13.55 -26.60
C LYS A 348 -8.34 13.99 -26.04
N LEU A 349 -9.19 13.05 -25.65
CA LEU A 349 -10.54 13.31 -25.15
C LEU A 349 -10.79 12.56 -23.84
N ALA A 350 -11.75 13.04 -23.06
CA ALA A 350 -12.32 12.34 -21.91
C ALA A 350 -13.82 12.60 -21.82
N ALA A 351 -14.56 11.72 -21.13
CA ALA A 351 -15.95 11.96 -20.75
C ALA A 351 -15.99 12.78 -19.46
N GLY A 352 -16.39 14.05 -19.55
CA GLY A 352 -16.55 14.94 -18.40
C GLY A 352 -18.00 15.17 -18.02
N TYR A 353 -18.23 15.98 -16.98
CA TYR A 353 -19.58 16.32 -16.47
C TYR A 353 -20.37 15.11 -15.95
N ILE A 354 -19.67 14.12 -15.40
CA ILE A 354 -20.27 12.97 -14.72
C ILE A 354 -20.80 13.41 -13.35
N GLY A 355 -22.01 12.96 -12.99
CA GLY A 355 -22.70 13.36 -11.78
C GLY A 355 -23.31 14.76 -11.85
N GLY A 356 -23.23 15.49 -10.74
CA GLY A 356 -23.80 16.83 -10.61
C GLY A 356 -25.34 16.87 -10.72
N PRO A 357 -25.94 18.08 -10.81
CA PRO A 357 -27.40 18.27 -10.80
C PRO A 357 -28.13 17.56 -11.95
N ASP A 358 -27.47 17.40 -13.09
CA ASP A 358 -28.03 16.73 -14.28
C ASP A 358 -27.85 15.20 -14.24
N ARG A 359 -27.29 14.65 -13.16
CA ARG A 359 -27.05 13.22 -12.95
C ARG A 359 -26.34 12.56 -14.13
N GLY A 360 -25.24 13.19 -14.58
CA GLY A 360 -24.45 12.71 -15.70
C GLY A 360 -23.92 11.29 -15.49
N SER A 361 -23.96 10.46 -16.54
CA SER A 361 -23.49 9.07 -16.48
C SER A 361 -22.80 8.66 -17.78
N VAL A 362 -21.78 7.80 -17.66
CA VAL A 362 -21.10 7.13 -18.79
C VAL A 362 -21.37 5.63 -18.71
N THR A 363 -21.92 5.05 -19.77
CA THR A 363 -22.28 3.64 -19.86
C THR A 363 -21.43 2.94 -20.92
N PHE A 364 -20.53 2.07 -20.46
CA PHE A 364 -19.77 1.14 -21.27
C PHE A 364 -20.57 -0.15 -21.45
N SER A 365 -20.79 -0.54 -22.70
CA SER A 365 -21.57 -1.74 -23.06
C SER A 365 -20.73 -2.70 -23.89
N ASN A 366 -21.27 -3.89 -24.13
CA ASN A 366 -20.64 -4.93 -24.94
C ASN A 366 -19.27 -5.40 -24.42
N ILE A 367 -19.08 -5.37 -23.09
CA ILE A 367 -17.81 -5.67 -22.45
C ILE A 367 -17.64 -7.19 -22.39
N ARG A 368 -16.57 -7.67 -23.03
CA ARG A 368 -16.22 -9.09 -23.10
C ARG A 368 -15.40 -9.56 -21.90
N SER A 369 -15.76 -10.75 -21.40
CA SER A 369 -14.92 -11.59 -20.53
C SER A 369 -15.08 -13.05 -20.97
N ASP A 370 -14.01 -13.85 -20.99
CA ASP A 370 -14.06 -15.26 -21.41
C ASP A 370 -14.43 -16.20 -20.27
N ILE A 371 -14.50 -15.68 -19.03
CA ILE A 371 -14.89 -16.40 -17.82
C ILE A 371 -15.92 -15.65 -16.97
N ASP A 372 -16.65 -16.38 -16.14
CA ASP A 372 -17.36 -15.82 -15.00
C ASP A 372 -16.35 -15.63 -13.86
N GLY A 373 -16.06 -14.39 -13.48
CA GLY A 373 -15.03 -14.15 -12.48
C GLY A 373 -15.03 -12.76 -11.84
N LEU A 374 -14.56 -12.71 -10.60
CA LEU A 374 -14.23 -11.46 -9.92
C LEU A 374 -12.86 -10.97 -10.40
N THR A 375 -12.82 -9.84 -11.10
CA THR A 375 -11.60 -9.28 -11.71
C THR A 375 -11.34 -7.83 -11.28
N THR A 376 -10.15 -7.32 -11.63
CA THR A 376 -9.75 -5.92 -11.41
C THR A 376 -9.90 -5.11 -12.67
N ILE A 377 -10.80 -4.13 -12.63
CA ILE A 377 -11.02 -3.15 -13.68
C ILE A 377 -10.22 -1.90 -13.32
N ARG A 378 -9.45 -1.36 -14.27
CA ARG A 378 -8.74 -0.09 -14.09
C ARG A 378 -9.52 1.03 -14.78
N ILE A 379 -9.84 2.05 -14.02
CA ILE A 379 -10.53 3.25 -14.52
C ILE A 379 -9.46 4.34 -14.67
N LYS A 380 -9.18 4.75 -15.91
CA LYS A 380 -8.29 5.87 -16.20
C LYS A 380 -9.07 7.18 -16.13
N PHE A 381 -8.53 8.15 -15.40
CA PHE A 381 -9.28 9.36 -15.09
C PHE A 381 -8.38 10.57 -14.84
N LEU A 382 -8.97 11.76 -14.93
CA LEU A 382 -8.40 12.99 -14.39
C LEU A 382 -9.30 13.56 -13.29
N ASN A 383 -8.64 14.17 -12.32
CA ASN A 383 -9.30 14.95 -11.28
C ASN A 383 -8.46 16.20 -11.05
N GLY A 384 -9.00 17.34 -11.48
CA GLY A 384 -8.38 18.64 -11.30
C GLY A 384 -8.40 19.16 -9.87
N ASP A 385 -9.14 18.53 -8.96
CA ASP A 385 -9.27 18.98 -7.57
C ASP A 385 -8.15 18.41 -6.69
N THR A 386 -7.87 19.08 -5.58
CA THR A 386 -6.95 18.54 -4.55
C THR A 386 -7.62 17.40 -3.78
N ASN A 387 -8.92 17.54 -3.48
CA ASN A 387 -9.69 16.51 -2.80
C ASN A 387 -10.08 15.39 -3.77
N PRO A 388 -10.27 14.15 -3.28
CA PRO A 388 -10.82 13.09 -4.10
C PRO A 388 -12.22 13.45 -4.62
N ARG A 389 -12.48 13.11 -5.88
CA ARG A 389 -13.86 12.99 -6.39
C ARG A 389 -14.35 11.56 -6.20
N TYR A 390 -15.65 11.39 -6.27
CA TYR A 390 -16.28 10.08 -6.12
C TYR A 390 -17.30 9.85 -7.22
N ALA A 391 -17.36 8.60 -7.70
CA ALA A 391 -18.42 8.15 -8.58
C ALA A 391 -19.06 6.88 -8.00
N ASN A 392 -20.33 6.68 -8.29
CA ASN A 392 -20.95 5.37 -8.13
C ASN A 392 -20.66 4.55 -9.39
N VAL A 393 -20.10 3.36 -9.23
CA VAL A 393 -19.80 2.47 -10.35
C VAL A 393 -20.62 1.19 -10.25
N ARG A 394 -21.54 1.00 -11.20
CA ARG A 394 -22.39 -0.19 -11.31
C ARG A 394 -21.84 -1.14 -12.35
N VAL A 395 -21.89 -2.42 -12.04
CA VAL A 395 -21.53 -3.49 -13.00
C VAL A 395 -22.71 -4.41 -13.16
N ASN A 396 -23.14 -4.63 -14.41
CA ASN A 396 -24.26 -5.52 -14.73
C ASN A 396 -25.57 -5.20 -14.00
N GLY A 397 -25.84 -3.89 -13.80
CA GLY A 397 -27.04 -3.41 -13.14
C GLY A 397 -27.08 -3.63 -11.63
N ASP A 398 -25.94 -3.91 -10.99
CA ASP A 398 -25.88 -4.08 -9.54
C ASP A 398 -26.13 -2.79 -8.75
N GLY A 399 -26.08 -2.90 -7.42
CA GLY A 399 -26.30 -1.79 -6.49
C GLY A 399 -25.31 -0.64 -6.62
N GLY A 400 -24.20 -0.84 -7.33
CA GLY A 400 -23.10 0.12 -7.45
C GLY A 400 -22.21 0.14 -6.22
N ARG A 401 -21.08 0.82 -6.35
CA ARG A 401 -20.15 1.09 -5.26
C ARG A 401 -19.51 2.46 -5.42
N LYS A 402 -19.31 3.13 -4.29
CA LYS A 402 -18.55 4.38 -4.21
C LYS A 402 -17.08 4.08 -4.54
N VAL A 403 -16.57 4.69 -5.60
CA VAL A 403 -15.16 4.61 -6.01
C VAL A 403 -14.51 5.98 -5.85
N ALA A 404 -13.33 6.01 -5.23
CA ALA A 404 -12.56 7.23 -5.04
C ALA A 404 -11.64 7.50 -6.24
N PHE A 405 -11.46 8.78 -6.54
CA PHE A 405 -10.64 9.29 -7.63
C PHE A 405 -9.78 10.43 -7.11
N LEU A 406 -8.53 10.11 -6.71
CA LEU A 406 -7.57 11.07 -6.15
C LEU A 406 -7.18 12.18 -7.12
N SER A 407 -6.56 13.25 -6.64
CA SER A 407 -6.02 14.32 -7.49
C SER A 407 -5.13 13.77 -8.62
N ALA A 408 -5.42 14.16 -9.87
CA ALA A 408 -4.72 13.72 -11.08
C ALA A 408 -4.70 14.84 -12.13
N ARG A 409 -3.75 15.78 -11.99
CA ARG A 409 -3.66 17.01 -12.81
C ARG A 409 -2.69 16.92 -14.01
N GLY A 410 -1.87 15.87 -14.08
CA GLY A 410 -0.79 15.75 -15.07
C GLY A 410 -1.11 14.74 -16.17
N ASN A 411 -1.11 13.45 -15.82
CA ASN A 411 -1.47 12.35 -16.70
C ASN A 411 -2.68 11.61 -16.11
N PRO A 412 -3.47 10.87 -16.92
CA PRO A 412 -4.54 10.04 -16.42
C PRO A 412 -4.04 9.05 -15.35
N ALA A 413 -4.56 9.20 -14.13
CA ALA A 413 -4.31 8.28 -13.03
C ALA A 413 -5.18 7.02 -13.18
N SER A 414 -4.92 6.00 -12.37
CA SER A 414 -5.73 4.78 -12.33
C SER A 414 -6.49 4.72 -11.00
N SER A 415 -7.79 4.44 -11.03
CA SER A 415 -8.53 3.92 -9.87
C SER A 415 -8.87 2.45 -10.12
N THR A 416 -8.88 1.63 -9.07
CA THR A 416 -9.18 0.20 -9.18
C THR A 416 -10.60 -0.11 -8.70
N LEU A 417 -11.25 -1.02 -9.43
CA LEU A 417 -12.55 -1.55 -9.12
C LEU A 417 -12.48 -3.08 -9.19
N HIS A 418 -12.85 -3.76 -8.11
CA HIS A 418 -13.00 -5.22 -8.12
C HIS A 418 -14.46 -5.57 -8.32
N ALA A 419 -14.78 -6.25 -9.44
CA ALA A 419 -16.15 -6.54 -9.82
C ALA A 419 -16.30 -7.90 -10.52
N GLN A 420 -17.47 -8.49 -10.35
CA GLN A 420 -17.85 -9.74 -10.99
C GLN A 420 -18.26 -9.45 -12.44
N LEU A 421 -17.52 -10.01 -13.40
CA LEU A 421 -17.92 -10.10 -14.78
C LEU A 421 -18.56 -11.46 -15.06
N ARG A 422 -19.47 -11.47 -16.02
CA ARG A 422 -20.12 -12.67 -16.57
C ARG A 422 -19.38 -13.08 -17.84
N LYS A 423 -19.27 -14.37 -18.09
CA LYS A 423 -18.74 -14.87 -19.36
C LYS A 423 -19.57 -14.37 -20.53
N GLY A 424 -18.90 -13.97 -21.61
CA GLY A 424 -19.50 -13.42 -22.82
C GLY A 424 -19.30 -11.90 -22.94
N SER A 425 -20.01 -11.28 -23.87
CA SER A 425 -19.88 -9.87 -24.21
C SER A 425 -21.00 -8.98 -23.70
N SER A 426 -21.87 -9.48 -22.81
CA SER A 426 -23.04 -8.72 -22.36
C SER A 426 -22.78 -7.86 -21.12
N ASN A 427 -21.53 -7.75 -20.66
CA ASN A 427 -21.25 -6.97 -19.47
C ASN A 427 -21.42 -5.48 -19.73
N THR A 428 -21.88 -4.78 -18.70
CA THR A 428 -22.06 -3.33 -18.70
C THR A 428 -21.40 -2.72 -17.47
N ILE A 429 -20.79 -1.55 -17.64
CA ILE A 429 -20.25 -0.74 -16.54
C ILE A 429 -20.82 0.66 -16.69
N VAL A 430 -21.47 1.16 -15.65
CA VAL A 430 -22.00 2.52 -15.58
C VAL A 430 -21.23 3.29 -14.53
N ILE A 431 -20.66 4.43 -14.91
CA ILE A 431 -20.04 5.39 -14.00
C ILE A 431 -20.96 6.62 -13.92
N GLU A 432 -21.48 6.89 -12.74
CA GLU A 432 -22.42 7.99 -12.47
C GLU A 432 -22.01 8.78 -11.22
N GLY A 433 -22.61 9.93 -10.99
CA GLY A 433 -22.36 10.72 -9.77
C GLY A 433 -22.62 9.93 -8.49
N PHE A 434 -21.79 10.16 -7.46
CA PHE A 434 -22.08 9.67 -6.12
C PHE A 434 -22.83 10.74 -5.32
N GLY A 435 -24.10 10.48 -4.98
CA GLY A 435 -24.98 11.50 -4.41
C GLY A 435 -25.20 12.64 -5.42
N ASP A 436 -25.14 13.89 -4.94
CA ASP A 436 -25.25 15.10 -5.79
C ASP A 436 -23.86 15.62 -6.25
N GLY A 437 -22.79 14.86 -6.00
CA GLY A 437 -21.42 15.25 -6.30
C GLY A 437 -21.03 15.10 -7.78
N TRP A 438 -19.99 15.81 -8.18
CA TRP A 438 -19.34 15.64 -9.48
C TRP A 438 -18.32 14.50 -9.44
N GLY A 439 -18.35 13.65 -10.46
CA GLY A 439 -17.34 12.63 -10.72
C GLY A 439 -16.07 13.19 -11.37
N PRO A 440 -15.03 12.36 -11.54
CA PRO A 440 -13.86 12.72 -12.33
C PRO A 440 -14.21 12.78 -13.83
N ASP A 441 -13.28 13.31 -14.63
CA ASP A 441 -13.31 13.10 -16.08
C ASP A 441 -12.72 11.71 -16.37
N ILE A 442 -13.42 10.89 -17.15
CA ILE A 442 -13.00 9.50 -17.45
C ILE A 442 -12.34 9.46 -18.83
N ASP A 443 -11.11 8.98 -18.88
CA ASP A 443 -10.36 8.72 -20.12
C ASP A 443 -10.84 7.40 -20.73
N ARG A 444 -10.65 6.29 -20.00
CA ARG A 444 -10.97 4.95 -20.50
C ARG A 444 -11.04 3.90 -19.40
N LEU A 445 -11.60 2.74 -19.73
CA LEU A 445 -11.53 1.54 -18.91
C LEU A 445 -10.53 0.55 -19.49
N MET A 446 -9.71 -0.05 -18.62
CA MET A 446 -8.96 -1.25 -18.95
C MET A 446 -9.62 -2.44 -18.26
N VAL A 447 -10.21 -3.34 -19.05
CA VAL A 447 -11.00 -4.49 -18.57
C VAL A 447 -10.34 -5.80 -18.99
N PRO A 448 -9.93 -6.68 -18.06
CA PRO A 448 -9.38 -7.99 -18.40
C PRO A 448 -10.34 -8.85 -19.22
N VAL A 449 -9.84 -9.47 -20.30
CA VAL A 449 -10.65 -10.28 -21.23
C VAL A 449 -10.72 -11.75 -20.82
N GLN A 450 -9.79 -12.20 -19.98
CA GLN A 450 -9.64 -13.50 -19.31
C GLN A 450 -10.47 -14.69 -19.76
#